data_AF-A0A8J3QF07-F1
#
_entry.id   AF-A0A8J3QF07-F1
#
_cell.length_a   1.000
_cell.length_b   1.000
_cell.length_c   1.000
_cell.angle_alpha   90.00
_cell.angle_beta   90.00
_cell.angle_gamma   90.00
#
_symmetry.space_group_name_H-M   'P 1'
#
loop_
_entity.id
_entity.type
_entity.pdbx_description
1 polymer ?
#
loop_
_entity_poly.entity_id
_entity_poly.type
_entity_poly.pdbx_seq_one_letter_code
_entity_poly.pdbx_strand_id
1 'polypeptide(L)'
;MKRSQKAGLVLAAALASTFGLVAPAHASTTSNGCTVTPIKPYHNGDFSDSGIKRIAWEIDVTCVSGVEIEIEQHRWEADSGLSADDYLGDSVLNSSFLGGAGSITRTVTTNLSDTDDFTDMYEEVFQRVRFRVTSGPVTSAWTSWETGPTRSIHV
;
A
#
# COMPACT_ATOMS: atom_id res chain seq x y z
N MET A 1 -4.60 -74.37 -9.85
CA MET A 1 -5.35 -73.11 -10.08
C MET A 1 -5.26 -72.24 -8.82
N LYS A 2 -5.19 -70.91 -9.00
CA LYS A 2 -5.09 -69.81 -8.00
C LYS A 2 -3.67 -69.57 -7.44
N ARG A 3 -3.17 -68.34 -7.28
CA ARG A 3 -3.43 -66.99 -7.82
C ARG A 3 -2.20 -66.16 -7.39
N SER A 4 -1.73 -65.30 -8.27
CA SER A 4 -0.66 -64.31 -8.05
C SER A 4 -1.11 -63.20 -7.08
N GLN A 5 -0.20 -62.59 -6.32
CA GLN A 5 0.01 -61.12 -6.32
C GLN A 5 1.18 -60.66 -5.41
N LYS A 6 1.75 -59.52 -5.81
CA LYS A 6 3.08 -58.99 -5.50
C LYS A 6 3.06 -57.93 -4.38
N ALA A 7 4.23 -57.81 -3.73
CA ALA A 7 4.93 -56.62 -3.22
C ALA A 7 4.15 -55.45 -2.58
N GLY A 8 4.56 -55.08 -1.37
CA GLY A 8 4.27 -53.79 -0.73
C GLY A 8 5.56 -53.09 -0.28
N LEU A 9 5.70 -51.83 -0.71
CA LEU A 9 6.77 -50.86 -0.47
C LEU A 9 6.26 -49.81 0.52
N VAL A 10 7.05 -49.33 1.49
CA VAL A 10 6.86 -47.98 2.06
C VAL A 10 8.23 -47.42 2.51
N LEU A 11 8.66 -46.33 1.86
CA LEU A 11 9.74 -45.44 2.31
C LEU A 11 9.07 -44.13 2.74
N ALA A 12 9.12 -43.80 4.04
CA ALA A 12 8.53 -42.57 4.57
C ALA A 12 9.55 -41.43 4.50
N ALA A 13 9.26 -40.40 3.70
CA ALA A 13 10.00 -39.14 3.70
C ALA A 13 9.25 -38.12 4.56
N ALA A 14 9.90 -37.64 5.63
CA ALA A 14 9.37 -36.58 6.49
C ALA A 14 9.65 -35.21 5.86
N LEU A 15 8.60 -34.46 5.53
CA LEU A 15 8.69 -33.06 5.10
C LEU A 15 8.69 -32.18 6.35
N ALA A 16 9.77 -31.45 6.59
CA ALA A 16 9.84 -30.39 7.60
C ALA A 16 9.32 -29.09 6.97
N SER A 17 8.10 -28.70 7.32
CA SER A 17 7.46 -27.46 6.88
C SER A 17 7.97 -26.29 7.72
N THR A 18 8.84 -25.45 7.18
CA THR A 18 9.13 -24.14 7.78
C THR A 18 7.95 -23.21 7.52
N PHE A 19 7.22 -22.86 8.58
CA PHE A 19 6.20 -21.82 8.55
C PHE A 19 6.88 -20.46 8.29
N GLY A 20 6.89 -20.02 7.05
CA GLY A 20 7.23 -18.64 6.71
C GLY A 20 6.13 -17.72 7.21
N LEU A 21 6.49 -16.74 8.05
CA LEU A 21 5.61 -15.63 8.38
C LEU A 21 5.37 -14.82 7.10
N VAL A 22 4.16 -14.91 6.55
CA VAL A 22 3.73 -14.07 5.43
C VAL A 22 3.50 -12.68 6.01
N ALA A 23 4.53 -11.82 5.98
CA ALA A 23 4.31 -10.39 6.18
C ALA A 23 3.47 -9.86 5.01
N PRO A 24 2.48 -8.97 5.24
CA PRO A 24 1.78 -8.32 4.14
C PRO A 24 2.81 -7.60 3.28
N ALA A 25 2.82 -7.87 1.97
CA ALA A 25 3.70 -7.19 1.03
C ALA A 25 3.21 -5.75 0.84
N HIS A 26 3.60 -4.85 1.74
CA HIS A 26 3.55 -3.42 1.47
C HIS A 26 4.76 -3.10 0.61
N ALA A 27 4.52 -2.61 -0.60
CA ALA A 27 5.59 -2.09 -1.44
C ALA A 27 6.25 -0.91 -0.68
N SER A 28 7.57 -0.92 -0.58
CA SER A 28 8.33 0.23 -0.06
C SER A 28 9.45 0.60 -1.01
N THR A 29 9.55 1.88 -1.36
CA THR A 29 10.61 2.42 -2.20
C THR A 29 11.64 3.14 -1.35
N THR A 30 12.91 2.72 -1.48
CA THR A 30 14.04 3.41 -0.85
C THR A 30 14.90 4.11 -1.90
N SER A 31 15.10 5.42 -1.73
CA SER A 31 15.89 6.24 -2.65
C SER A 31 16.41 7.48 -1.93
N ASN A 32 17.65 7.90 -2.25
CA ASN A 32 18.26 9.13 -1.73
C ASN A 32 18.19 9.29 -0.19
N GLY A 33 18.34 8.18 0.55
CA GLY A 33 18.33 8.19 2.01
C GLY A 33 16.94 8.24 2.66
N CYS A 34 15.87 8.09 1.88
CA CYS A 34 14.51 7.96 2.38
C CYS A 34 13.87 6.64 1.92
N THR A 35 13.06 6.05 2.79
CA THR A 35 12.17 4.93 2.51
C THR A 35 10.74 5.42 2.68
N VAL A 36 9.92 5.23 1.64
CA VAL A 36 8.50 5.60 1.62
C VAL A 36 7.67 4.34 1.42
N THR A 37 6.64 4.17 2.25
CA THR A 37 5.75 3.02 2.23
C THR A 37 4.30 3.50 2.21
N PRO A 38 3.57 3.37 1.08
CA PRO A 38 2.13 3.59 1.07
C PRO A 38 1.43 2.49 1.88
N ILE A 39 0.70 2.90 2.92
CA ILE A 39 -0.04 1.99 3.79
C ILE A 39 -1.39 1.64 3.16
N LYS A 40 -1.90 0.47 3.49
CA LYS A 40 -3.23 0.03 3.03
C LYS A 40 -4.29 1.03 3.52
N PRO A 41 -5.11 1.62 2.63
CA PRO A 41 -6.16 2.54 3.07
C PRO A 41 -7.11 1.86 4.05
N TYR A 42 -7.68 2.65 4.95
CA TYR A 42 -8.62 2.15 5.94
C TYR A 42 -9.61 3.21 6.40
N HIS A 43 -10.79 2.76 6.80
CA HIS A 43 -11.75 3.55 7.54
C HIS A 43 -11.59 3.27 9.04
N ASN A 44 -11.54 4.31 9.86
CA ASN A 44 -11.28 4.24 11.29
C ASN A 44 -12.49 4.63 12.15
N GLY A 45 -13.71 4.60 11.58
CA GLY A 45 -14.92 5.07 12.23
C GLY A 45 -15.17 6.57 12.09
N ASP A 46 -14.34 7.30 11.34
CA ASP A 46 -14.53 8.72 11.04
C ASP A 46 -15.55 8.94 9.91
N PHE A 47 -16.46 9.88 10.10
CA PHE A 47 -17.51 10.22 9.15
C PHE A 47 -17.54 11.73 8.91
N SER A 48 -17.90 12.14 7.71
CA SER A 48 -18.25 13.54 7.44
C SER A 48 -19.54 13.93 8.17
N ASP A 49 -19.80 15.24 8.26
CA ASP A 49 -21.05 15.77 8.85
C ASP A 49 -22.32 15.25 8.14
N SER A 50 -22.20 14.81 6.88
CA SER A 50 -23.27 14.21 6.08
C SER A 50 -23.39 12.69 6.24
N GLY A 51 -22.60 12.08 7.12
CA GLY A 51 -22.63 10.63 7.39
C GLY A 51 -21.87 9.76 6.39
N ILE A 52 -21.07 10.37 5.50
CA ILE A 52 -20.22 9.61 4.55
C ILE A 52 -18.95 9.13 5.25
N LYS A 53 -18.58 7.86 5.09
CA LYS A 53 -17.33 7.29 5.64
C LYS A 53 -16.12 8.08 5.15
N ARG A 54 -15.17 8.35 6.04
CA ARG A 54 -13.87 8.95 5.71
C ARG A 54 -12.78 7.89 5.70
N ILE A 55 -11.93 7.94 4.67
CA ILE A 55 -10.82 7.02 4.44
C ILE A 55 -9.52 7.72 4.79
N ALA A 56 -8.70 7.05 5.60
CA ALA A 56 -7.33 7.45 5.92
C ALA A 56 -6.35 6.82 4.92
N TRP A 57 -5.53 7.68 4.32
CA TRP A 57 -4.49 7.34 3.35
C TRP A 57 -3.14 7.65 3.98
N GLU A 58 -2.55 6.63 4.59
CA GLU A 58 -1.29 6.78 5.32
C GLU A 58 -0.08 6.44 4.47
N ILE A 59 1.00 7.20 4.69
CA ILE A 59 2.30 6.97 4.08
C ILE A 59 3.33 7.03 5.19
N ASP A 60 4.01 5.92 5.43
CA ASP A 60 5.14 5.88 6.34
C ASP A 60 6.40 6.34 5.62
N VAL A 61 7.14 7.25 6.26
CA VAL A 61 8.34 7.87 5.71
C VAL A 61 9.45 7.78 6.72
N THR A 62 10.54 7.14 6.36
CA THR A 62 11.77 7.10 7.16
C THR A 62 12.90 7.71 6.37
N CYS A 63 13.61 8.70 6.93
CA CYS A 63 14.70 9.37 6.24
C CYS A 63 15.93 9.49 7.15
N VAL A 64 17.11 9.53 6.51
CA VAL A 64 18.36 9.97 7.14
C VAL A 64 18.29 11.46 7.53
N SER A 65 19.22 11.91 8.35
CA SER A 65 19.33 13.33 8.72
C SER A 65 19.79 14.18 7.53
N GLY A 66 19.41 15.46 7.51
CA GLY A 66 19.94 16.46 6.57
C GLY A 66 19.27 16.45 5.20
N VAL A 67 18.05 15.91 5.12
CA VAL A 67 17.27 15.87 3.88
C VAL A 67 15.86 16.43 4.08
N GLU A 68 15.24 16.82 2.97
CA GLU A 68 13.82 17.13 2.87
C GLU A 68 13.21 16.24 1.79
N ILE A 69 11.96 15.84 1.97
CA ILE A 69 11.26 14.95 1.05
C ILE A 69 9.95 15.58 0.59
N GLU A 70 9.71 15.49 -0.71
CA GLU A 70 8.44 15.83 -1.36
C GLU A 70 7.85 14.55 -1.93
N ILE A 71 6.60 14.27 -1.58
CA ILE A 71 5.87 13.06 -1.96
C ILE A 71 4.64 13.49 -2.74
N GLU A 72 4.46 12.92 -3.94
CA GLU A 72 3.20 12.96 -4.66
C GLU A 72 2.41 11.68 -4.37
N GLN A 73 1.14 11.83 -4.04
CA GLN A 73 0.19 10.74 -3.80
C GLN A 73 -0.97 10.87 -4.79
N HIS A 74 -1.33 9.76 -5.44
CA HIS A 74 -2.59 9.61 -6.16
C HIS A 74 -3.46 8.55 -5.48
N ARG A 75 -4.76 8.79 -5.39
CA ARG A 75 -5.75 7.88 -4.80
C ARG A 75 -6.70 7.41 -5.89
N TRP A 76 -7.07 6.14 -5.83
CA TRP A 76 -7.81 5.45 -6.88
C TRP A 76 -8.81 4.48 -6.27
N GLU A 77 -9.91 4.29 -6.96
CA GLU A 77 -10.79 3.12 -6.89
C GLU A 77 -10.26 2.10 -7.92
N ALA A 78 -10.35 0.80 -7.62
CA ALA A 78 -9.89 -0.27 -8.49
C ALA A 78 -11.05 -1.02 -9.14
N ASP A 79 -11.39 -0.60 -10.35
CA ASP A 79 -12.25 -1.32 -11.26
C ASP A 79 -11.85 -2.80 -11.47
N SER A 80 -12.86 -3.68 -11.44
CA SER A 80 -12.67 -5.07 -11.86
C SER A 80 -12.98 -5.25 -13.36
N GLY A 81 -11.96 -5.62 -14.17
CA GLY A 81 -12.16 -6.08 -15.54
C GLY A 81 -11.50 -5.24 -16.64
N LEU A 82 -12.28 -4.76 -17.61
CA LEU A 82 -11.80 -3.97 -18.77
C LEU A 82 -11.92 -2.45 -18.57
N SER A 83 -12.56 -2.04 -17.47
CA SER A 83 -12.66 -0.64 -17.05
C SER A 83 -11.31 -0.18 -16.45
N ALA A 84 -11.14 1.12 -16.32
CA ALA A 84 -9.89 1.72 -15.87
C ALA A 84 -10.11 2.36 -14.51
N ASP A 85 -9.23 2.04 -13.54
CA ASP A 85 -9.21 2.60 -12.18
C ASP A 85 -9.73 4.05 -12.12
N ASP A 86 -10.73 4.29 -11.27
CA ASP A 86 -11.32 5.62 -11.11
C ASP A 86 -10.45 6.53 -10.23
N TYR A 87 -10.21 7.74 -10.70
CA TYR A 87 -9.33 8.69 -10.01
C TYR A 87 -10.05 9.43 -8.88
N LEU A 88 -9.59 9.25 -7.65
CA LEU A 88 -10.18 9.86 -6.44
C LEU A 88 -9.48 11.15 -5.99
N GLY A 89 -8.35 11.50 -6.60
CA GLY A 89 -7.61 12.74 -6.34
C GLY A 89 -6.15 12.56 -5.91
N ASP A 90 -5.43 13.68 -5.82
CA ASP A 90 -4.02 13.73 -5.45
C ASP A 90 -3.72 14.57 -4.20
N SER A 91 -2.49 14.45 -3.72
CA SER A 91 -1.91 15.34 -2.72
C SER A 91 -0.39 15.43 -2.89
N VAL A 92 0.17 16.60 -2.57
CA VAL A 92 1.62 16.81 -2.43
C VAL A 92 1.94 17.01 -0.95
N LEU A 93 2.84 16.19 -0.41
CA LEU A 93 3.20 16.17 1.00
C LEU A 93 4.69 16.45 1.15
N ASN A 94 5.02 17.45 1.96
CA ASN A 94 6.41 17.83 2.26
C ASN A 94 6.77 17.46 3.70
N SER A 95 8.00 17.03 3.93
CA SER A 95 8.53 16.75 5.26
C SER A 95 10.02 17.01 5.34
N SER A 96 10.49 17.46 6.51
CA SER A 96 11.88 17.88 6.72
C SER A 96 12.53 17.03 7.81
N PHE A 97 13.72 16.52 7.52
CA PHE A 97 14.56 15.72 8.40
C PHE A 97 15.92 16.40 8.63
N LEU A 98 15.96 17.73 8.52
CA LEU A 98 17.19 18.51 8.69
C LEU A 98 17.77 18.41 10.11
N GLY A 99 16.91 18.28 11.12
CA GLY A 99 17.29 18.21 12.54
C GLY A 99 17.71 16.82 13.04
N GLY A 100 17.56 15.76 12.23
CA GLY A 100 17.88 14.39 12.61
C GLY A 100 17.22 13.35 11.71
N ALA A 101 17.77 12.14 11.71
CA ALA A 101 17.13 10.98 11.09
C ALA A 101 15.87 10.61 11.89
N GLY A 102 14.86 10.06 11.21
CA GLY A 102 13.63 9.65 11.89
C GLY A 102 12.59 9.05 10.98
N SER A 103 11.46 8.69 11.59
CA SER A 103 10.29 8.13 10.92
C SER A 103 9.06 8.97 11.26
N ILE A 104 8.21 9.23 10.27
CA ILE A 104 6.92 9.90 10.42
C ILE A 104 5.86 9.16 9.60
N THR A 105 4.61 9.29 10.00
CA THR A 105 3.46 8.90 9.18
C THR A 105 2.77 10.17 8.68
N ARG A 106 2.52 10.24 7.38
CA ARG A 106 1.71 11.29 6.76
C ARG A 106 0.33 10.72 6.46
N THR A 107 -0.71 11.42 6.90
CA THR A 107 -2.10 10.99 6.69
C THR A 107 -2.83 12.04 5.86
N VAL A 108 -3.47 11.59 4.79
CA VAL A 108 -4.52 12.33 4.08
C VAL A 108 -5.84 11.67 4.41
N THR A 109 -6.90 12.44 4.64
CA THR A 109 -8.24 11.91 4.90
C THR A 109 -9.23 12.48 3.90
N THR A 110 -9.96 11.61 3.20
CA THR A 110 -10.99 12.01 2.22
C THR A 110 -12.30 11.29 2.49
N ASN A 111 -13.41 11.78 1.94
CA ASN A 111 -14.65 10.99 1.90
C ASN A 111 -14.44 9.77 0.99
N LEU A 112 -15.10 8.66 1.32
CA LEU A 112 -15.29 7.55 0.40
C LEU A 112 -16.28 8.01 -0.67
N SER A 113 -15.81 8.12 -1.91
CA SER A 113 -16.69 8.28 -3.06
C SER A 113 -17.35 6.93 -3.33
N ASP A 114 -18.64 6.96 -3.63
CA ASP A 114 -19.36 5.85 -4.25
C ASP A 114 -19.16 6.03 -5.76
N THR A 115 -18.26 5.22 -6.32
CA THR A 115 -17.77 5.33 -7.70
C THR A 115 -18.41 4.27 -8.61
N ASP A 116 -19.00 3.23 -8.02
CA ASP A 116 -19.71 2.17 -8.71
C ASP A 116 -21.22 2.43 -8.86
N ASP A 117 -21.87 1.64 -9.74
CA ASP A 117 -23.33 1.61 -9.82
C ASP A 117 -23.94 1.10 -8.50
N PHE A 118 -25.16 1.55 -8.15
CA PHE A 118 -25.93 1.25 -6.91
C PHE A 118 -26.07 -0.23 -6.49
N THR A 119 -25.52 -1.17 -7.25
CA THR A 119 -25.47 -2.60 -6.95
C THR A 119 -24.17 -3.04 -6.29
N ASP A 120 -23.07 -2.29 -6.42
CA ASP A 120 -21.88 -2.56 -5.61
C ASP A 120 -22.05 -1.96 -4.22
N MET A 121 -21.63 -2.72 -3.22
CA MET A 121 -21.67 -2.30 -1.82
C MET A 121 -20.27 -2.16 -1.24
N TYR A 122 -19.23 -2.27 -2.07
CA TYR A 122 -17.83 -2.13 -1.71
C TYR A 122 -17.10 -1.27 -2.72
N GLU A 123 -16.10 -0.54 -2.23
CA GLU A 123 -15.18 0.26 -3.04
C GLU A 123 -13.76 -0.29 -2.86
N GLU A 124 -13.08 -0.64 -3.95
CA GLU A 124 -11.74 -1.23 -3.93
C GLU A 124 -10.64 -0.17 -4.03
N VAL A 125 -10.45 0.59 -2.95
CA VAL A 125 -9.53 1.72 -2.96
C VAL A 125 -8.04 1.38 -2.78
N PHE A 126 -7.16 2.10 -3.47
CA PHE A 126 -5.70 2.04 -3.31
C PHE A 126 -5.02 3.40 -3.55
N GLN A 127 -3.74 3.50 -3.21
CA GLN A 127 -2.94 4.70 -3.47
C GLN A 127 -1.65 4.37 -4.22
N ARG A 128 -1.19 5.33 -5.03
CA ARG A 128 0.13 5.33 -5.65
C ARG A 128 0.94 6.49 -5.09
N VAL A 129 2.22 6.27 -4.83
CA VAL A 129 3.12 7.32 -4.34
C VAL A 129 4.40 7.37 -5.17
N ARG A 130 4.96 8.56 -5.33
CA ARG A 130 6.35 8.77 -5.76
C ARG A 130 6.96 9.91 -4.96
N PHE A 131 8.28 9.95 -4.87
CA PHE A 131 8.94 10.99 -4.09
C PHE A 131 10.25 11.46 -4.72
N ARG A 132 10.70 12.62 -4.28
CA ARG A 132 12.04 13.14 -4.52
C ARG A 132 12.59 13.70 -3.23
N VAL A 133 13.92 13.72 -3.12
CA VAL A 133 14.61 14.14 -1.90
C VAL A 133 15.56 15.28 -2.23
N THR A 134 15.53 16.31 -1.40
CA THR A 134 16.46 17.44 -1.43
C THR A 134 17.49 17.28 -0.32
N SER A 135 18.77 17.37 -0.65
CA SER A 135 19.88 17.41 0.30
C SER A 135 20.77 18.62 -0.02
N GLY A 136 20.72 19.63 0.85
CA GLY A 136 21.35 20.93 0.58
C GLY A 136 20.83 21.54 -0.73
N PRO A 137 21.69 21.90 -1.70
CA PRO A 137 21.27 22.51 -2.96
C PRO A 137 20.82 21.49 -4.03
N VAL A 138 20.90 20.18 -3.76
CA VAL A 138 20.64 19.13 -4.75
C VAL A 138 19.29 18.47 -4.49
N THR A 139 18.45 18.42 -5.52
CA THR A 139 17.18 17.67 -5.51
C THR A 139 17.26 16.50 -6.48
N SER A 140 16.88 15.31 -6.01
CA SER A 140 16.85 14.11 -6.85
C SER A 140 15.77 14.19 -7.93
N ALA A 141 15.89 13.34 -8.95
CA ALA A 141 14.75 13.01 -9.79
C ALA A 141 13.64 12.34 -8.94
N TRP A 142 12.41 12.37 -9.44
CA TRP A 142 11.30 11.60 -8.89
C TRP A 142 11.59 10.10 -9.02
N THR A 143 11.20 9.32 -8.02
CA THR A 143 11.10 7.86 -8.14
C THR A 143 10.01 7.48 -9.14
N SER A 144 10.03 6.23 -9.59
CA SER A 144 8.85 5.62 -10.22
C SER A 144 7.67 5.63 -9.23
N TRP A 145 6.46 5.54 -9.77
CA TRP A 145 5.26 5.32 -8.98
C TRP A 145 5.29 3.94 -8.33
N GLU A 146 5.04 3.92 -7.02
CA GLU A 146 4.84 2.73 -6.23
C GLU A 146 3.38 2.59 -5.87
N THR A 147 2.80 1.42 -6.15
CA THR A 147 1.40 1.12 -5.85
C THR A 147 1.30 0.44 -4.49
N GLY A 148 0.54 1.04 -3.58
CA GLY A 148 0.18 0.45 -2.30
C GLY A 148 -0.90 -0.64 -2.44
N PRO A 149 -1.14 -1.40 -1.38
CA PRO A 149 -2.12 -2.48 -1.41
C PRO A 149 -3.58 -1.97 -1.45
N THR A 150 -4.41 -2.62 -2.26
CA THR A 150 -5.86 -2.35 -2.38
C THR A 150 -6.65 -2.80 -1.17
N ARG A 151 -7.64 -2.00 -0.77
CA ARG A 151 -8.60 -2.26 0.31
C ARG A 151 -10.02 -2.18 -0.24
N SER A 152 -10.79 -3.24 -0.04
CA SER A 152 -12.25 -3.20 -0.19
C SER A 152 -12.89 -2.58 1.07
N ILE A 153 -13.74 -1.56 0.91
CA ILE A 153 -14.45 -0.85 1.98
C ILE A 153 -15.94 -0.81 1.67
N HIS A 154 -16.77 -1.26 2.59
CA HIS A 154 -18.22 -1.17 2.42
C HIS A 154 -18.65 0.31 2.34
N VAL A 155 -19.50 0.69 1.39
CA VAL A 155 -20.07 2.05 1.27
C VAL A 155 -21.02 2.40 2.41
#